data_AF-A0A522LNV7-F1
#
_entry.id   AF-A0A522LNV7-F1
#
_cell.length_a   1.000
_cell.length_b   1.000
_cell.length_c   1.000
_cell.angle_alpha   90.00
_cell.angle_beta   90.00
_cell.angle_gamma   90.00
#
_symmetry.space_group_name_H-M   'P 1'
#
loop_
_entity.id
_entity.type
_entity.pdbx_description
1 polymer ?
#
loop_
_entity_poly.entity_id
_entity_poly.type
_entity_poly.pdbx_seq_one_letter_code
_entity_poly.pdbx_strand_id
1 'polypeptide(L)' 'MEREVVAIKKFIRINERINVPQVRVIGSDGSQLGVMSVQ' A
#
# COMPACT_ATOMS: atom_id res chain seq x y z
N MET A 1 -27.16 -9.50 -19.63
CA MET A 1 -26.86 -8.61 -18.49
C MET A 1 -25.37 -8.33 -18.51
N GLU A 2 -24.96 -7.16 -18.99
CA GLU A 2 -23.58 -6.71 -18.84
C GLU A 2 -23.30 -6.48 -17.35
N ARG A 3 -22.26 -7.11 -16.83
CA ARG A 3 -21.75 -6.80 -15.49
C ARG A 3 -20.95 -5.50 -15.59
N GLU A 4 -21.49 -4.45 -15.01
CA GLU A 4 -20.76 -3.19 -14.87
C GLU A 4 -19.59 -3.41 -13.89
N VAL A 5 -18.35 -3.33 -14.41
CA VAL A 5 -17.15 -3.52 -13.59
C VAL A 5 -16.78 -2.16 -13.00
N VAL A 6 -17.00 -1.97 -11.70
CA VAL A 6 -16.59 -0.75 -11.00
C VAL A 6 -15.06 -0.69 -10.94
N ALA A 7 -14.45 0.10 -11.82
CA ALA A 7 -13.01 0.33 -11.84
C ALA A 7 -12.61 1.28 -10.70
N ILE A 8 -12.27 0.73 -9.53
CA ILE A 8 -11.69 1.52 -8.44
C ILE A 8 -10.32 2.03 -8.89
N LYS A 9 -10.17 3.34 -9.01
CA LYS A 9 -8.87 3.99 -9.24
C LYS A 9 -8.00 3.77 -7.99
N LYS A 10 -7.09 2.79 -8.05
CA LYS A 10 -6.12 2.54 -6.98
C LYS A 10 -5.02 3.62 -7.04
N PHE A 11 -4.96 4.48 -6.04
CA PHE A 11 -3.86 5.41 -5.87
C PHE A 11 -2.73 4.72 -5.10
N ILE A 12 -1.69 4.29 -5.80
CA ILE A 12 -0.50 3.71 -5.18
C ILE A 12 0.46 4.85 -4.81
N ARG A 13 0.72 4.99 -3.50
CA ARG A 13 1.76 5.88 -2.97
C ARG A 13 3.03 5.09 -2.80
N ILE A 14 4.13 5.64 -3.31
CA ILE A 14 5.47 5.05 -3.20
C ILE A 14 6.41 6.08 -2.59
N ASN A 15 7.36 5.61 -1.79
CA ASN A 15 8.46 6.40 -1.23
C ASN A 15 7.99 7.72 -0.59
N GLU A 16 8.43 8.87 -1.12
CA GLU A 16 8.16 10.21 -0.58
C GLU A 16 6.67 10.60 -0.66
N ARG A 17 5.86 9.84 -1.42
CA ARG A 17 4.40 10.02 -1.47
C ARG A 17 3.68 9.35 -0.30
N ILE A 18 4.38 8.58 0.53
CA ILE A 18 3.86 7.99 1.76
C ILE A 18 4.01 9.04 2.86
N ASN A 19 2.89 9.56 3.38
CA ASN A 19 2.85 10.72 4.27
C ASN A 19 2.26 10.40 5.66
N VAL A 20 2.38 9.16 6.10
CA VAL A 20 1.92 8.69 7.41
C VAL A 20 3.11 8.42 8.33
N PRO A 21 3.00 8.62 9.65
CA PRO A 21 4.15 8.50 10.55
C PRO A 21 4.67 7.07 10.68
N GLN A 22 3.81 6.07 10.54
CA GLN A 22 4.16 4.65 10.67
C GLN A 22 3.40 3.78 9.68
N VAL A 23 4.03 2.71 9.23
CA VAL A 23 3.47 1.71 8.30
C VAL A 23 3.81 0.29 8.75
N ARG A 24 2.92 -0.67 8.49
CA ARG A 24 3.26 -2.10 8.60
C ARG A 24 3.90 -2.55 7.29
N VAL A 25 5.11 -3.07 7.37
CA VAL A 25 5.92 -3.43 6.19
C VAL A 25 5.92 -4.95 5.99
N ILE A 26 5.76 -5.34 4.73
CA ILE A 26 5.88 -6.72 4.26
C ILE A 26 7.05 -6.76 3.27
N GLY A 27 7.99 -7.67 3.49
CA GLY A 27 9.14 -7.89 2.61
C GLY A 27 8.73 -8.42 1.25
N SER A 28 9.60 -8.26 0.25
CA SER A 28 9.39 -8.82 -1.10
C SER A 28 9.34 -10.36 -1.11
N ASP A 29 9.87 -11.00 -0.07
CA ASP A 29 9.82 -12.43 0.20
C ASP A 29 8.56 -12.87 0.97
N GLY A 30 7.67 -11.92 1.29
CA GLY A 30 6.46 -12.16 2.08
C GLY A 30 6.67 -12.12 3.60
N SER A 31 7.88 -11.86 4.08
CA SER A 31 8.17 -11.74 5.51
C SER A 31 7.44 -10.54 6.14
N GLN A 32 6.96 -10.69 7.38
CA GLN A 32 6.37 -9.59 8.14
C GLN A 32 7.48 -8.84 8.89
N LEU A 33 7.83 -7.63 8.46
CA LEU A 33 8.90 -6.83 9.08
C LEU A 33 8.41 -6.00 10.29
N GLY A 34 7.09 -5.96 10.52
CA GLY A 34 6.47 -5.25 11.63
C GLY A 34 6.06 -3.81 11.29
N VAL A 35 5.87 -2.99 12.31
CA VAL A 35 5.52 -1.57 12.18
C VAL A 35 6.79 -0.72 12.18
N MET A 36 6.97 0.13 11.18
CA MET A 36 8.15 0.96 10.97
C MET A 36 7.76 2.43 10.82
N SER A 37 8.62 3.34 11.26
CA SER A 37 8.48 4.78 10.97
C SER A 37 8.80 5.07 9.51
N VAL A 38 8.02 5.96 8.90
CA VAL A 38 8.40 6.55 7.61
C VAL A 38 9.45 7.63 7.87
N GLN A 39 10.63 7.50 7.26
CA GLN A 39 11.74 8.46 7.36
C GLN A 39 11.51 9.68 6.46
#